data_AF-A0A1I3QU13-F1
#
_entry.id   AF-A0A1I3QU13-F1
#
_cell.length_a   1.000
_cell.length_b   1.000
_cell.length_c   1.000
_cell.angle_alpha   90.00
_cell.angle_beta   90.00
_cell.angle_gamma   90.00
#
_symmetry.space_group_name_H-M   'P 1'
#
loop_
_entity.id
_entity.type
_entity.pdbx_description
1 polymer ?
#
loop_
_entity_poly.entity_id
_entity_poly.type
_entity_poly.pdbx_seq_one_letter_code
_entity_poly.pdbx_strand_id
1 'polypeptide(L)'
;MRAIFFDLDGTLFQTEKIAVPAFQQAFIWLKEQGEYDGEIPTEADILSVTGMTIEQLWAHLLPNATEEMKERMNQKALEIELKLINEGKGELYPKTEETLVQLRERGWTLFIASNGLGPYVHGVLEATGILPLFQDIYAAGEHQTRSKVDLVRKCIQQYDVTEGYMVGDRSSDVEAGKMNQLKVIGCRYTEFPKFGSLDELKEADYKIGAFDELLQVIRP
;
A
#
# COMPACT_ATOMS: atom_id res chain seq x y z
N MET A 1 -1.94 24.27 0.32
CA MET A 1 -2.88 23.35 -0.36
C MET A 1 -3.47 22.37 0.66
N ARG A 2 -4.73 21.94 0.50
CA ARG A 2 -5.32 20.87 1.33
C ARG A 2 -5.18 19.53 0.63
N ALA A 3 -4.59 18.54 1.29
CA ALA A 3 -4.26 17.26 0.66
C ALA A 3 -4.63 16.04 1.50
N ILE A 4 -4.88 14.91 0.83
CA ILE A 4 -5.01 13.60 1.47
C ILE A 4 -4.02 12.66 0.81
N PHE A 5 -3.20 12.02 1.63
CA PHE A 5 -2.22 11.02 1.23
C PHE A 5 -2.79 9.65 1.56
N PHE A 6 -2.93 8.79 0.56
CA PHE A 6 -3.42 7.44 0.73
C PHE A 6 -2.30 6.44 0.56
N ASP A 7 -2.19 5.49 1.48
CA ASP A 7 -1.58 4.22 1.12
C ASP A 7 -2.46 3.48 0.11
N LEU A 8 -1.88 2.49 -0.57
CA LEU A 8 -2.58 1.65 -1.53
C LEU A 8 -3.02 0.33 -0.91
N ASP A 9 -2.04 -0.47 -0.50
CA ASP A 9 -2.27 -1.83 -0.01
C ASP A 9 -2.97 -1.81 1.34
N GLY A 10 -3.98 -2.66 1.53
CA GLY A 10 -4.76 -2.68 2.77
C GLY A 10 -5.62 -1.43 3.03
N THR A 11 -5.52 -0.41 2.16
CA THR A 11 -6.18 0.89 2.32
C THR A 11 -7.18 1.16 1.21
N LEU A 12 -6.74 1.22 -0.05
CA LEU A 12 -7.61 1.38 -1.22
C LEU A 12 -7.93 0.02 -1.85
N PHE A 13 -6.98 -0.91 -1.78
CA PHE A 13 -6.96 -2.15 -2.55
C PHE A 13 -6.94 -3.40 -1.66
N GLN A 14 -7.71 -4.42 -2.05
CA GLN A 14 -7.74 -5.76 -1.43
C GLN A 14 -6.52 -6.57 -1.90
N THR A 15 -5.34 -6.15 -1.44
CA THR A 15 -4.03 -6.65 -1.87
C THR A 15 -3.87 -8.15 -1.74
N GLU A 16 -4.52 -8.78 -0.75
CA GLU A 16 -4.49 -10.22 -0.54
C GLU A 16 -4.90 -11.02 -1.78
N LYS A 17 -5.81 -10.48 -2.61
CA LYS A 17 -6.28 -11.14 -3.84
C LYS A 17 -5.19 -11.26 -4.90
N ILE A 18 -4.16 -10.43 -4.82
CA ILE A 18 -3.05 -10.38 -5.75
C ILE A 18 -1.77 -10.92 -5.11
N ALA A 19 -1.38 -10.38 -3.96
CA ALA A 19 -0.12 -10.72 -3.31
C ALA A 19 -0.05 -12.20 -2.92
N VAL A 20 -1.11 -12.76 -2.33
CA VAL A 20 -1.10 -14.17 -1.88
C VAL A 20 -0.80 -15.13 -3.04
N PRO A 21 -1.59 -15.15 -4.13
CA PRO A 21 -1.29 -16.03 -5.26
C PRO A 21 0.01 -15.67 -5.97
N ALA A 22 0.41 -14.40 -6.04
CA ALA A 22 1.65 -14.01 -6.71
C ALA A 22 2.89 -14.49 -5.99
N PHE A 23 2.97 -14.26 -4.68
CA PHE A 23 4.09 -14.70 -3.86
C PHE A 23 4.16 -16.23 -3.82
N GLN A 24 3.05 -16.93 -3.62
CA GLN A 24 3.05 -18.40 -3.65
C GLN A 24 3.58 -18.96 -4.97
N GLN A 25 3.15 -18.39 -6.11
CA GLN A 25 3.67 -18.78 -7.43
C GLN A 25 5.16 -18.44 -7.60
N ALA A 26 5.63 -17.30 -7.10
CA ALA A 26 7.05 -16.96 -7.13
C ALA A 26 7.91 -17.94 -6.32
N PHE A 27 7.43 -18.37 -5.14
CA PHE A 27 8.10 -19.38 -4.34
C PHE A 27 8.10 -20.76 -5.00
N ILE A 28 6.99 -21.16 -5.64
CA ILE A 28 6.93 -22.39 -6.44
C ILE A 28 7.97 -22.34 -7.57
N TRP A 29 8.03 -21.23 -8.30
CA TRP A 29 9.02 -21.03 -9.35
C TRP A 29 10.45 -21.16 -8.82
N LEU A 30 10.77 -20.57 -7.66
CA LEU A 30 12.10 -20.66 -7.06
C LEU A 30 12.47 -22.11 -6.67
N LYS A 31 11.50 -22.91 -6.21
CA LYS A 31 11.67 -24.35 -5.99
C LYS A 31 11.95 -25.11 -7.28
N GLU A 32 11.22 -24.80 -8.34
CA GLU A 32 11.42 -25.44 -9.66
C GLU A 32 12.79 -25.15 -10.24
N GLN A 33 13.42 -24.02 -9.89
CA GLN A 33 14.82 -23.72 -10.23
C GLN A 33 15.83 -24.49 -9.37
N GLY A 34 15.39 -25.20 -8.33
CA GLY A 34 16.27 -25.89 -7.38
C GLY A 34 17.00 -24.95 -6.41
N GLU A 35 16.53 -23.71 -6.27
CA GLU A 35 17.17 -22.66 -5.48
C GLU A 35 16.54 -22.48 -4.09
N TYR A 36 15.43 -23.16 -3.84
CA TYR A 36 14.72 -23.13 -2.56
C TYR A 36 14.11 -24.50 -2.26
N ASP A 37 14.27 -24.97 -1.03
CA ASP A 37 13.74 -26.26 -0.55
C ASP A 37 12.77 -26.11 0.64
N GLY A 38 12.66 -24.91 1.22
CA GLY A 38 11.79 -24.59 2.35
C GLY A 38 10.29 -24.61 2.00
N GLU A 39 9.41 -24.29 2.94
CA GLU A 39 7.97 -24.30 2.69
C GLU A 39 7.52 -23.09 1.86
N ILE A 40 6.43 -23.24 1.10
CA ILE A 40 5.80 -22.10 0.41
C ILE A 40 5.06 -21.30 1.49
N PRO A 41 5.25 -19.96 1.57
CA PRO A 41 4.59 -19.14 2.57
C PRO A 41 3.08 -19.30 2.54
N THR A 42 2.50 -19.39 3.74
CA THR A 42 1.05 -19.40 3.89
C THR A 42 0.47 -18.02 3.57
N GLU A 43 -0.84 -17.96 3.38
CA GLU A 43 -1.55 -16.68 3.28
C GLU A 43 -1.22 -15.78 4.48
N ALA A 44 -1.27 -16.33 5.70
CA ALA A 44 -0.97 -15.57 6.91
C ALA A 44 0.46 -14.98 6.91
N ASP A 45 1.46 -15.73 6.43
CA ASP A 45 2.84 -15.24 6.32
C ASP A 45 2.93 -14.05 5.35
N ILE A 46 2.27 -14.14 4.20
CA ILE A 46 2.26 -13.09 3.17
C ILE A 46 1.50 -11.85 3.65
N LEU A 47 0.34 -12.03 4.28
CA LEU A 47 -0.44 -10.91 4.84
C LEU A 47 0.32 -10.20 5.98
N SER A 48 1.15 -10.92 6.73
CA SER A 48 1.94 -10.31 7.81
C SER A 48 2.97 -9.29 7.31
N VAL A 49 3.48 -9.48 6.09
CA VAL A 49 4.51 -8.61 5.47
C VAL A 49 3.94 -7.61 4.46
N THR A 50 2.69 -7.77 4.05
CA THR A 50 2.03 -6.88 3.07
C THR A 50 1.96 -5.45 3.60
N GLY A 51 2.50 -4.47 2.87
CA GLY A 51 2.61 -3.06 3.29
C GLY A 51 3.94 -2.69 3.98
N MET A 52 4.79 -3.68 4.30
CA MET A 52 6.17 -3.41 4.74
C MET A 52 7.04 -2.92 3.57
N THR A 53 8.24 -2.43 3.90
CA THR A 53 9.28 -2.21 2.87
C THR A 53 9.74 -3.52 2.27
N ILE A 54 10.27 -3.47 1.04
CA ILE A 54 10.79 -4.65 0.34
C ILE A 54 11.92 -5.32 1.12
N GLU A 55 12.78 -4.54 1.79
CA GLU A 55 13.85 -5.09 2.62
C GLU A 55 13.29 -5.89 3.80
N GLN A 56 12.29 -5.34 4.49
CA GLN A 56 11.65 -6.00 5.63
C GLN A 56 10.89 -7.25 5.18
N LEU A 57 10.19 -7.16 4.05
CA LEU A 57 9.46 -8.27 3.47
C LEU A 57 10.37 -9.48 3.23
N TRP A 58 11.49 -9.28 2.53
CA TRP A 58 12.40 -10.41 2.23
C TRP A 58 13.24 -10.83 3.41
N ALA A 59 13.55 -9.92 4.33
CA ALA A 59 14.16 -10.30 5.61
C ALA A 59 13.26 -11.25 6.42
N HIS A 60 11.94 -11.20 6.20
CA HIS A 60 10.97 -12.08 6.86
C HIS A 60 10.71 -13.36 6.07
N LEU A 61 10.38 -13.27 4.78
CA LEU A 61 10.00 -14.43 3.97
C LEU A 61 11.20 -15.25 3.45
N LEU A 62 12.37 -14.62 3.27
CA LEU A 62 13.60 -15.25 2.77
C LEU A 62 14.84 -14.74 3.54
N PRO A 63 14.93 -14.95 4.86
CA PRO A 63 15.97 -14.36 5.71
C PRO A 63 17.40 -14.77 5.31
N ASN A 64 17.56 -15.98 4.77
CA ASN A 64 18.87 -16.55 4.43
C ASN A 64 19.21 -16.40 2.92
N ALA A 65 18.36 -15.75 2.14
CA ALA A 65 18.60 -15.55 0.71
C ALA A 65 19.69 -14.50 0.46
N THR A 66 20.42 -14.68 -0.64
CA THR A 66 21.33 -13.66 -1.16
C THR A 66 20.54 -12.46 -1.70
N GLU A 67 21.16 -11.29 -1.78
CA GLU A 67 20.53 -10.11 -2.38
C GLU A 67 20.14 -10.35 -3.85
N GLU A 68 20.93 -11.12 -4.60
CA GLU A 68 20.61 -11.52 -5.97
C GLU A 68 19.33 -12.37 -6.04
N MET A 69 19.15 -13.31 -5.11
CA MET A 69 17.95 -14.13 -5.03
C MET A 69 16.72 -13.28 -4.66
N LYS A 70 16.86 -12.35 -3.70
CA LYS A 70 15.77 -11.42 -3.33
C LYS A 70 15.37 -10.53 -4.50
N GLU A 71 16.33 -10.04 -5.28
CA GLU A 71 16.06 -9.23 -6.47
C GLU A 71 15.31 -10.02 -7.55
N ARG A 72 15.71 -11.28 -7.80
CA ARG A 72 14.99 -12.16 -8.72
C ARG A 72 13.57 -12.46 -8.22
N MET A 73 13.40 -12.66 -6.92
CA MET A 73 12.09 -12.87 -6.31
C MET A 73 11.21 -11.63 -6.41
N ASN A 74 11.75 -10.43 -6.21
CA ASN A 74 11.06 -9.16 -6.48
C ASN A 74 10.53 -9.10 -7.91
N GLN A 75 11.42 -9.33 -8.88
CA GLN A 75 11.06 -9.26 -10.29
C GLN A 75 10.00 -10.30 -10.65
N LYS A 76 10.13 -11.52 -10.12
CA LYS A 76 9.18 -12.60 -10.40
C LYS A 76 7.81 -12.35 -9.75
N ALA A 77 7.79 -11.91 -8.50
CA ALA A 77 6.55 -11.55 -7.82
C ALA A 77 5.84 -10.42 -8.59
N LEU A 78 6.55 -9.33 -8.90
CA LEU A 78 6.01 -8.19 -9.65
C LEU A 78 5.43 -8.61 -11.02
N GLU A 79 6.14 -9.46 -11.77
CA GLU A 79 5.65 -9.99 -13.06
C GLU A 79 4.29 -10.67 -12.89
N ILE A 80 4.15 -11.51 -11.87
CA ILE A 80 2.93 -12.27 -11.60
C ILE A 80 1.81 -11.35 -11.07
N GLU A 81 2.13 -10.41 -10.18
CA GLU A 81 1.18 -9.42 -9.67
C GLU A 81 0.56 -8.62 -10.82
N LEU A 82 1.40 -8.05 -11.70
CA LEU A 82 0.95 -7.29 -12.86
C LEU A 82 0.09 -8.14 -13.81
N LYS A 83 0.45 -9.41 -14.01
CA LYS A 83 -0.37 -10.34 -14.81
C LYS A 83 -1.76 -10.51 -14.18
N LEU A 84 -1.83 -10.80 -12.89
CA LEU A 84 -3.11 -11.01 -12.19
C LEU A 84 -3.97 -9.73 -12.18
N ILE A 85 -3.35 -8.56 -12.00
CA ILE A 85 -4.02 -7.26 -12.09
C ILE A 85 -4.63 -7.07 -13.48
N ASN A 86 -3.86 -7.32 -14.54
CA ASN A 86 -4.33 -7.21 -15.93
C ASN A 86 -5.43 -8.24 -16.28
N GLU A 87 -5.46 -9.37 -15.60
CA GLU A 87 -6.53 -10.38 -15.70
C GLU A 87 -7.79 -9.99 -14.89
N GLY A 88 -7.81 -8.82 -14.25
CA GLY A 88 -8.95 -8.31 -13.46
C GLY A 88 -9.15 -9.06 -12.15
N LYS A 89 -8.09 -9.62 -11.56
CA LYS A 89 -8.16 -10.33 -10.27
C LYS A 89 -8.11 -9.41 -9.05
N GLY A 90 -7.76 -8.14 -9.27
CA GLY A 90 -7.69 -7.12 -8.23
C GLY A 90 -9.04 -6.51 -7.92
N GLU A 91 -9.21 -6.01 -6.70
CA GLU A 91 -10.45 -5.35 -6.28
C GLU A 91 -10.15 -4.20 -5.30
N LEU A 92 -10.86 -3.08 -5.47
CA LEU A 92 -10.87 -2.01 -4.46
C LEU A 92 -11.73 -2.41 -3.26
N TYR A 93 -11.52 -1.80 -2.11
CA TYR A 93 -12.53 -1.86 -1.06
C TYR A 93 -13.86 -1.23 -1.51
N PRO A 94 -15.00 -1.65 -0.94
CA PRO A 94 -16.30 -1.09 -1.29
C PRO A 94 -16.33 0.43 -1.14
N LYS A 95 -16.97 1.10 -2.12
CA LYS A 95 -17.16 2.56 -2.17
C LYS A 95 -15.88 3.40 -2.26
N THR A 96 -14.72 2.80 -2.58
CA THR A 96 -13.45 3.53 -2.69
C THR A 96 -13.51 4.64 -3.73
N GLU A 97 -13.86 4.33 -4.98
CA GLU A 97 -13.91 5.32 -6.06
C GLU A 97 -14.89 6.47 -5.76
N GLU A 98 -16.12 6.14 -5.35
CA GLU A 98 -17.18 7.10 -5.03
C GLU A 98 -16.78 8.04 -3.89
N THR A 99 -16.05 7.52 -2.91
CA THR A 99 -15.54 8.31 -1.77
C THR A 99 -14.41 9.23 -2.20
N LEU A 100 -13.46 8.74 -3.01
CA LEU A 100 -12.38 9.56 -3.56
C LEU A 100 -12.93 10.72 -4.40
N VAL A 101 -13.92 10.47 -5.25
CA VAL A 101 -14.60 11.52 -6.03
C VAL A 101 -15.21 12.58 -5.11
N GLN A 102 -15.98 12.17 -4.09
CA GLN A 102 -16.58 13.12 -3.14
C GLN A 102 -15.55 13.92 -2.34
N LEU A 103 -14.41 13.33 -2.00
CA LEU A 103 -13.32 14.07 -1.35
C LEU A 103 -12.74 15.16 -2.26
N ARG A 104 -12.59 14.88 -3.56
CA ARG A 104 -12.18 15.90 -4.55
C ARG A 104 -13.21 17.01 -4.69
N GLU A 105 -14.49 16.67 -4.72
CA GLU A 105 -15.59 17.65 -4.77
C GLU A 105 -15.60 18.57 -3.53
N ARG A 106 -15.14 18.07 -2.37
CA ARG A 106 -14.91 18.87 -1.16
C ARG A 106 -13.63 19.71 -1.19
N GLY A 107 -12.91 19.72 -2.32
CA GLY A 107 -11.71 20.53 -2.52
C GLY A 107 -10.45 19.94 -1.89
N TRP A 108 -10.37 18.62 -1.74
CA TRP A 108 -9.14 17.92 -1.36
C TRP A 108 -8.36 17.46 -2.59
N THR A 109 -7.05 17.71 -2.60
CA THR A 109 -6.14 17.10 -3.58
C THR A 109 -5.67 15.75 -3.06
N LEU A 110 -5.72 14.71 -3.89
CA LEU A 110 -5.42 13.35 -3.47
C LEU A 110 -4.05 12.92 -4.02
N PHE A 111 -3.27 12.23 -3.18
CA PHE A 111 -1.96 11.68 -3.53
C PHE A 111 -1.87 10.23 -3.08
N ILE A 112 -1.07 9.43 -3.79
CA ILE A 112 -0.64 8.12 -3.32
C ILE A 112 0.70 8.24 -2.60
N ALA A 113 0.83 7.59 -1.45
CA ALA A 113 2.06 7.45 -0.68
C ALA A 113 2.22 5.97 -0.25
N SER A 114 2.88 5.18 -1.09
CA SER A 114 2.96 3.72 -0.93
C SER A 114 4.39 3.20 -0.80
N ASN A 115 4.55 2.11 -0.04
CA ASN A 115 5.79 1.33 0.00
C ASN A 115 5.90 0.34 -1.17
N GLY A 116 4.83 0.16 -1.96
CA GLY A 116 4.82 -0.69 -3.13
C GLY A 116 5.74 -0.16 -4.23
N LEU A 117 6.20 -1.06 -5.10
CA LEU A 117 6.98 -0.69 -6.29
C LEU A 117 6.14 0.14 -7.24
N GLY A 118 6.74 1.18 -7.81
CA GLY A 118 6.12 2.05 -8.82
C GLY A 118 5.29 1.31 -9.88
N PRO A 119 5.86 0.35 -10.63
CA PRO A 119 5.11 -0.41 -11.64
C PRO A 119 3.87 -1.12 -11.08
N TYR A 120 3.95 -1.69 -9.88
CA TYR A 120 2.81 -2.34 -9.21
C TYR A 120 1.74 -1.30 -8.85
N VAL A 121 2.13 -0.22 -8.17
CA VAL A 121 1.22 0.85 -7.75
C VAL A 121 0.48 1.44 -8.95
N HIS A 122 1.20 1.79 -10.00
CA HIS A 122 0.62 2.28 -11.24
C HIS A 122 -0.33 1.25 -11.89
N GLY A 123 0.09 -0.02 -11.99
CA GLY A 123 -0.73 -1.08 -12.55
C GLY A 123 -2.07 -1.26 -11.82
N VAL A 124 -2.07 -1.22 -10.49
CA VAL A 124 -3.31 -1.28 -9.69
C VAL A 124 -4.21 -0.09 -9.98
N LEU A 125 -3.67 1.13 -9.93
CA LEU A 125 -4.45 2.36 -10.12
C LEU A 125 -5.05 2.46 -11.51
N GLU A 126 -4.32 2.01 -12.54
CA GLU A 126 -4.78 1.95 -13.92
C GLU A 126 -5.88 0.89 -14.10
N ALA A 127 -5.65 -0.34 -13.64
CA ALA A 127 -6.60 -1.43 -13.81
C ALA A 127 -7.91 -1.21 -13.05
N THR A 128 -7.86 -0.49 -11.93
CA THR A 128 -9.05 -0.14 -11.13
C THR A 128 -9.70 1.18 -11.55
N GLY A 129 -9.11 1.92 -12.50
CA GLY A 129 -9.68 3.15 -13.05
C GLY A 129 -9.57 4.39 -12.17
N ILE A 130 -8.95 4.30 -10.98
CA ILE A 130 -8.87 5.42 -10.03
C ILE A 130 -7.64 6.32 -10.23
N LEU A 131 -6.69 5.95 -11.10
CA LEU A 131 -5.50 6.75 -11.41
C LEU A 131 -5.82 8.25 -11.65
N PRO A 132 -6.83 8.64 -12.46
CA PRO A 132 -7.14 10.05 -12.74
C PRO A 132 -7.67 10.84 -11.54
N LEU A 133 -7.94 10.20 -10.41
CA LEU A 133 -8.37 10.86 -9.17
C LEU A 133 -7.20 11.43 -8.38
N PHE A 134 -5.97 10.97 -8.65
CA PHE A 134 -4.77 11.39 -7.93
C PHE A 134 -4.00 12.45 -8.71
N GLN A 135 -3.46 13.43 -7.97
CA GLN A 135 -2.63 14.49 -8.54
C GLN A 135 -1.22 14.00 -8.87
N ASP A 136 -0.67 13.14 -8.01
CA ASP A 136 0.64 12.53 -8.21
C ASP A 136 0.79 11.27 -7.34
N ILE A 137 1.80 10.46 -7.64
CA ILE A 137 2.08 9.18 -7.01
C ILE A 137 3.50 9.18 -6.43
N TYR A 138 3.59 8.85 -5.15
CA TYR A 138 4.85 8.68 -4.43
C TYR A 138 4.94 7.22 -3.98
N ALA A 139 5.47 6.37 -4.86
CA ALA A 139 5.73 4.96 -4.61
C ALA A 139 7.21 4.72 -4.24
N ALA A 140 7.51 3.57 -3.63
CA ALA A 140 8.88 3.22 -3.29
C ALA A 140 9.74 2.93 -4.53
N GLY A 141 11.02 3.27 -4.46
CA GLY A 141 11.96 3.13 -5.58
C GLY A 141 11.87 4.28 -6.59
N GLU A 142 10.73 4.97 -6.63
CA GLU A 142 10.54 6.25 -7.29
C GLU A 142 10.93 7.35 -6.29
N HIS A 143 11.50 8.47 -6.74
CA HIS A 143 11.94 9.58 -5.86
C HIS A 143 13.16 9.34 -4.96
N GLN A 144 13.98 8.30 -5.19
CA GLN A 144 15.27 8.11 -4.48
C GLN A 144 15.15 8.08 -2.93
N THR A 145 14.02 7.63 -2.39
CA THR A 145 13.87 7.36 -0.96
C THR A 145 13.08 6.07 -0.75
N ARG A 146 13.35 5.41 0.38
CA ARG A 146 12.70 4.16 0.80
C ARG A 146 11.76 4.37 1.99
N SER A 147 11.69 5.59 2.53
CA SER A 147 10.87 5.91 3.69
C SER A 147 9.57 6.60 3.27
N LYS A 148 8.43 6.05 3.68
CA LYS A 148 7.12 6.69 3.48
C LYS A 148 7.06 8.08 4.10
N VAL A 149 7.73 8.28 5.24
CA VAL A 149 7.89 9.59 5.89
C VAL A 149 8.51 10.60 4.93
N ASP A 150 9.55 10.21 4.20
CA ASP A 150 10.24 11.10 3.26
C ASP A 150 9.47 11.29 1.96
N LEU A 151 8.77 10.26 1.47
CA LEU A 151 7.88 10.37 0.31
C LEU A 151 6.79 11.42 0.56
N VAL A 152 6.09 11.32 1.69
CA VAL A 152 5.07 12.29 2.09
C VAL A 152 5.69 13.68 2.28
N ARG A 153 6.87 13.78 2.91
CA ARG A 153 7.56 15.07 3.09
C ARG A 153 7.88 15.75 1.76
N LYS A 154 8.40 15.00 0.79
CA LYS A 154 8.73 15.51 -0.55
C LYS A 154 7.48 16.03 -1.24
N CYS A 155 6.38 15.29 -1.18
CA CYS A 155 5.11 15.73 -1.76
C CYS A 155 4.58 17.01 -1.08
N ILE A 156 4.60 17.08 0.25
CA ILE A 156 4.19 18.28 1.00
C ILE A 156 4.99 19.51 0.55
N GLN A 157 6.30 19.37 0.40
CA GLN A 157 7.18 20.46 -0.03
C GLN A 157 6.95 20.85 -1.49
N GLN A 158 6.75 19.88 -2.37
CA GLN A 158 6.56 20.11 -3.80
C GLN A 158 5.24 20.81 -4.12
N TYR A 159 4.18 20.53 -3.35
CA TYR A 159 2.82 21.04 -3.59
C TYR A 159 2.36 22.09 -2.57
N ASP A 160 3.27 22.57 -1.72
CA ASP A 160 2.99 23.53 -0.65
C ASP A 160 1.75 23.12 0.17
N VAL A 161 1.73 21.86 0.62
CA VAL A 161 0.62 21.32 1.42
C VAL A 161 0.67 21.95 2.81
N THR A 162 -0.46 22.53 3.22
CA THR A 162 -0.60 23.31 4.46
C THR A 162 -1.49 22.62 5.47
N GLU A 163 -2.35 21.71 5.03
CA GLU A 163 -3.25 20.91 5.85
C GLU A 163 -3.51 19.59 5.15
N GLY A 164 -3.56 18.49 5.89
CA GLY A 164 -3.88 17.22 5.29
C GLY A 164 -4.05 16.05 6.23
N TYR A 165 -4.39 14.92 5.61
CA TYR A 165 -4.56 13.63 6.25
C TYR A 165 -3.61 12.61 5.63
N MET A 166 -3.04 11.74 6.46
CA MET A 166 -2.47 10.47 6.03
C MET A 166 -3.48 9.36 6.33
N VAL A 167 -3.83 8.57 5.32
CA VAL A 167 -4.81 7.48 5.40
C VAL A 167 -4.10 6.18 5.07
N GLY A 168 -4.12 5.22 5.99
CA GLY A 168 -3.40 3.97 5.83
C GLY A 168 -3.76 2.93 6.90
N ASP A 169 -3.34 1.69 6.72
CA ASP A 169 -3.64 0.57 7.62
C ASP A 169 -2.41 0.08 8.42
N ARG A 170 -1.20 0.59 8.12
CA ARG A 170 0.05 0.16 8.75
C ARG A 170 0.66 1.21 9.67
N SER A 171 1.55 0.77 10.56
CA SER A 171 2.31 1.69 11.43
C SER A 171 3.17 2.70 10.67
N SER A 172 3.64 2.35 9.47
CA SER A 172 4.39 3.26 8.61
C SER A 172 3.56 4.46 8.14
N ASP A 173 2.25 4.30 8.01
CA ASP A 173 1.35 5.40 7.64
C ASP A 173 1.13 6.34 8.82
N VAL A 174 0.97 5.75 10.01
CA VAL A 174 0.90 6.50 11.26
C VAL A 174 2.17 7.33 11.44
N GLU A 175 3.34 6.71 11.30
CA GLU A 175 4.62 7.39 11.38
C GLU A 175 4.74 8.50 10.33
N ALA A 176 4.42 8.22 9.07
CA ALA A 176 4.48 9.19 7.98
C ALA A 176 3.58 10.41 8.24
N GLY A 177 2.37 10.20 8.74
CA GLY A 177 1.47 11.29 9.09
C GLY A 177 1.98 12.12 10.27
N LYS A 178 2.36 11.48 11.38
CA LYS A 178 2.83 12.19 12.59
C LYS A 178 4.11 12.98 12.33
N MET A 179 5.10 12.37 11.66
CA MET A 179 6.39 13.00 11.36
C MET A 179 6.29 14.15 10.36
N ASN A 180 5.15 14.24 9.64
CA ASN A 180 4.85 15.34 8.73
C ASN A 180 3.68 16.22 9.22
N GLN A 181 3.31 16.12 10.50
CA GLN A 181 2.28 16.95 11.14
C GLN A 181 0.90 16.88 10.45
N LEU A 182 0.58 15.73 9.87
CA LEU A 182 -0.73 15.42 9.31
C LEU A 182 -1.61 14.73 10.35
N LYS A 183 -2.94 14.88 10.20
CA LYS A 183 -3.89 14.02 10.93
C LYS A 183 -3.85 12.61 10.33
N VAL A 184 -3.88 11.58 11.17
CA VAL A 184 -3.80 10.19 10.75
C VAL A 184 -5.16 9.52 10.85
N ILE A 185 -5.60 8.88 9.77
CA ILE A 185 -6.79 8.03 9.75
C ILE A 185 -6.34 6.59 9.50
N GLY A 186 -6.51 5.75 10.51
CA GLY A 186 -6.19 4.33 10.44
C GLY A 186 -7.33 3.51 9.83
N CYS A 187 -7.07 2.78 8.76
CA CYS A 187 -8.03 1.87 8.15
C CYS A 187 -8.02 0.51 8.86
N ARG A 188 -9.18 0.08 9.36
CA ARG A 188 -9.34 -1.25 9.98
C ARG A 188 -10.66 -1.86 9.59
N TYR A 189 -10.75 -2.27 8.32
CA TYR A 189 -12.00 -2.79 7.77
C TYR A 189 -12.43 -4.07 8.49
N THR A 190 -13.68 -4.09 8.92
CA THR A 190 -14.17 -5.12 9.84
C THR A 190 -14.46 -6.45 9.15
N GLU A 191 -14.80 -6.40 7.86
CA GLU A 191 -15.21 -7.55 7.04
C GLU A 191 -14.09 -8.16 6.19
N PHE A 192 -12.88 -7.60 6.27
CA PHE A 192 -11.75 -7.95 5.40
C PHE A 192 -10.55 -8.47 6.21
N PRO A 193 -9.62 -9.20 5.56
CA PRO A 193 -8.36 -9.59 6.17
C PRO A 193 -7.64 -8.38 6.76
N LYS A 194 -7.02 -8.61 7.92
CA LYS A 194 -6.32 -7.56 8.66
C LYS A 194 -4.83 -7.74 8.43
N PHE A 195 -4.20 -6.69 7.94
CA PHE A 195 -2.75 -6.58 7.87
C PHE A 195 -2.23 -6.03 9.20
N GLY A 196 -1.02 -6.45 9.58
CA GLY A 196 -0.35 -5.97 10.78
C GLY A 196 -1.08 -6.25 12.11
N SER A 197 -0.45 -5.81 13.20
CA SER A 197 -1.01 -5.97 14.55
C SER A 197 -2.07 -4.91 14.89
N LEU A 198 -2.94 -5.18 15.87
CA LEU A 198 -3.94 -4.19 16.34
C LEU A 198 -3.31 -2.91 16.91
N ASP A 199 -2.09 -3.02 17.42
CA ASP A 199 -1.37 -1.91 18.07
C ASP A 199 -0.71 -0.97 17.05
N GLU A 200 -0.60 -1.36 15.77
CA GLU A 200 0.02 -0.51 14.75
C GLU A 200 -0.70 0.83 14.58
N LEU A 201 -2.03 0.82 14.72
CA LEU A 201 -2.87 2.00 14.57
C LEU A 201 -3.15 2.72 15.89
N LYS A 202 -2.45 2.37 16.99
CA LYS A 202 -2.74 2.93 18.33
C LYS A 202 -2.65 4.46 18.38
N GLU A 203 -1.76 5.06 17.57
CA GLU A 203 -1.52 6.51 17.56
C GLU A 203 -2.26 7.25 16.45
N ALA A 204 -3.10 6.56 15.67
CA ALA A 204 -3.97 7.20 14.69
C ALA A 204 -4.98 8.13 15.39
N ASP A 205 -5.22 9.31 14.80
CA ASP A 205 -6.16 10.30 15.35
C ASP A 205 -7.61 9.85 15.18
N TYR A 206 -7.88 9.09 14.11
CA TYR A 206 -9.16 8.48 13.80
C TYR A 206 -8.96 7.04 13.33
N LYS A 207 -9.99 6.21 13.48
CA LYS A 207 -10.03 4.85 12.95
C LYS A 207 -11.36 4.63 12.26
N ILE A 208 -11.31 4.01 11.09
CA ILE A 208 -12.51 3.72 10.28
C ILE A 208 -12.66 2.22 10.03
N GLY A 209 -13.91 1.76 10.03
CA GLY A 209 -14.31 0.37 9.80
C GLY A 209 -14.75 0.09 8.35
N ALA A 210 -14.96 1.13 7.56
CA ALA A 210 -15.27 1.10 6.12
C ALA A 210 -14.73 2.36 5.45
N PHE A 211 -14.38 2.29 4.16
CA PHE A 211 -13.70 3.40 3.47
C PHE A 211 -14.57 4.67 3.38
N ASP A 212 -15.89 4.54 3.21
CA ASP A 212 -16.81 5.68 3.10
C ASP A 212 -17.01 6.45 4.40
N GLU A 213 -16.57 5.92 5.55
CA GLU A 213 -16.53 6.65 6.82
C GLU A 213 -15.55 7.84 6.78
N LEU A 214 -14.61 7.86 5.82
CA LEU A 214 -13.76 9.04 5.55
C LEU A 214 -14.58 10.31 5.37
N LEU A 215 -15.77 10.21 4.77
CA LEU A 215 -16.65 11.35 4.54
C LEU A 215 -17.25 11.94 5.82
N GLN A 216 -17.21 11.20 6.93
CA GLN A 216 -17.65 11.67 8.25
C GLN A 216 -16.49 12.31 9.04
N VAL A 217 -15.28 11.77 8.86
CA VAL A 217 -14.06 12.24 9.52
C VAL A 217 -13.51 13.50 8.85
N ILE A 218 -13.42 13.49 7.52
CA ILE A 218 -12.84 14.56 6.72
C ILE A 218 -13.93 15.59 6.39
N ARG A 219 -13.91 16.70 7.13
CA ARG A 219 -14.83 17.82 6.93
C ARG A 219 -14.44 18.66 5.70
N PRO A 220 -15.40 19.37 5.08
CA PRO A 220 -15.16 20.27 3.94
C PRO A 220 -14.20 21.42 4.26
#